data_AF-A0AAV5T9H3-F1
#
_entry.id   AF-A0AAV5T9H3-F1
#
_cell.length_a   1.000
_cell.length_b   1.000
_cell.length_c   1.000
_cell.angle_alpha   90.00
_cell.angle_beta   90.00
_cell.angle_gamma   90.00
#
_symmetry.space_group_name_H-M   'P 1'
#
loop_
_entity.id
_entity.type
_entity.pdbx_description
1 polymer ?
#
loop_
_entity_poly.entity_id
_entity_poly.type
_entity_poly.pdbx_seq_one_letter_code
_entity_poly.pdbx_strand_id
1 'polypeptide(L)'
;SGLAGLVLNAAVLFLLWTKKIRSGWSTYRVGISFTALQGLCISLLAVISCQVHLFNSQNYVLIFYGPIAYLPQIYNDIAMFLNLVLVIGVWEFVPATCLMQYLALCKPDFSNRKRLSISYLLSILLLLSSLPHYTVFHNPASQRPYFEDIARRVHELADDDVFVVYAVTLFGTPQNEKAVINLAAFVVVPSFNIAFLVFCWCCAKISRALSAFGVKLSARTAAMQRTFLKMLLLQWVDMPFAQCLLPLAVLSVPVGMFVWSLISGLAMDKRTLVISFSVWAVPIVQGAVALVYVNGMAVASSKNGQDPSMRTRMSTVV
;
A
#
# COMPACT_ATOMS: atom_id res chain seq x y z
N SER A 1 3.15 -12.91 10.30
CA SER A 1 3.26 -11.67 9.49
C SER A 1 2.37 -10.55 10.02
N GLY A 2 1.06 -10.79 10.21
CA GLY A 2 0.11 -9.76 10.65
C GLY A 2 0.53 -8.97 11.90
N LEU A 3 0.97 -9.66 12.96
CA LEU A 3 1.39 -8.99 14.21
C LEU A 3 2.58 -8.04 14.00
N ALA A 4 3.57 -8.43 13.20
CA ALA A 4 4.73 -7.58 12.90
C ALA A 4 4.30 -6.31 12.15
N GLY A 5 3.43 -6.46 11.15
CA GLY A 5 2.85 -5.32 10.42
C GLY A 5 2.04 -4.40 11.34
N LEU A 6 1.26 -4.98 12.26
CA LEU A 6 0.46 -4.23 13.23
C LEU A 6 1.34 -3.38 14.14
N VAL A 7 2.36 -3.99 14.76
CA VAL A 7 3.29 -3.31 15.67
C VAL A 7 4.07 -2.20 14.94
N LEU A 8 4.58 -2.47 13.74
CA LEU A 8 5.32 -1.48 12.96
C LEU A 8 4.47 -0.26 12.60
N ASN A 9 3.27 -0.49 12.06
CA ASN A 9 2.38 0.61 11.66
C ASN A 9 1.85 1.40 12.86
N ALA A 10 1.58 0.73 13.99
CA ALA A 10 1.24 1.40 15.24
C ALA A 10 2.39 2.28 15.76
N ALA A 11 3.63 1.76 15.73
CA ALA A 11 4.82 2.52 16.12
C ALA A 11 5.04 3.74 15.22
N VAL A 12 4.84 3.61 13.91
CA VAL A 12 4.88 4.73 12.96
C VAL A 12 3.88 5.80 13.35
N LEU A 13 2.60 5.44 13.57
CA LEU A 13 1.56 6.39 13.97
C LEU A 13 1.91 7.07 15.30
N PHE A 14 2.31 6.29 16.30
CA PHE A 14 2.70 6.81 17.61
C PHE A 14 3.85 7.82 17.50
N LEU A 15 4.95 7.46 16.85
CA LEU A 15 6.11 8.34 16.69
C LEU A 15 5.80 9.57 15.86
N LEU A 16 5.01 9.40 14.80
CA LEU A 16 4.59 10.48 13.92
C LEU A 16 3.76 11.52 14.66
N TRP A 17 2.90 11.10 15.61
CA TRP A 17 2.02 11.98 16.37
C TRP A 17 2.62 12.54 17.66
N THR A 18 3.56 11.83 18.29
CA THR A 18 4.23 12.27 19.53
C THR A 18 5.44 13.16 19.31
N LYS A 19 6.21 12.95 18.24
CA LYS A 19 7.39 13.78 17.95
C LYS A 19 6.94 15.18 17.50
N LYS A 20 7.64 16.21 18.00
CA LYS A 20 7.49 17.60 17.52
C LYS A 20 8.09 17.69 16.11
N ILE A 21 7.25 17.50 15.10
CA ILE A 21 7.64 17.66 13.70
C ILE A 21 7.59 19.15 13.32
N ARG A 22 8.54 19.59 12.50
CA ARG A 22 8.63 20.97 12.00
C ARG A 22 7.35 21.37 11.23
N SER A 23 6.93 22.64 11.38
CA SER A 23 5.69 23.20 10.82
C SER A 23 5.49 23.03 9.30
N GLY A 24 6.56 22.82 8.53
CA GLY A 24 6.51 22.57 7.08
C GLY A 24 6.17 21.13 6.64
N TRP A 25 6.01 20.19 7.58
CA TRP A 25 5.83 18.76 7.28
C TRP A 25 4.42 18.25 7.54
N SER A 26 3.48 19.12 7.90
CA SER A 26 2.10 18.75 8.20
C SER A 26 1.47 17.92 7.09
N THR A 27 1.72 18.30 5.84
CA THR A 27 1.25 17.61 4.63
C THR A 27 1.82 16.18 4.51
N TYR A 28 3.12 15.99 4.73
CA TYR A 28 3.75 14.66 4.74
C TYR A 28 3.24 13.78 5.88
N ARG A 29 2.98 14.39 7.04
CA ARG A 29 2.39 13.73 8.21
C ARG A 29 1.05 13.07 7.86
N VAL A 30 0.20 13.77 7.10
CA VAL A 30 -1.10 13.22 6.68
C VAL A 30 -0.92 12.01 5.77
N GLY A 31 -0.05 12.12 4.75
CA GLY A 31 0.24 11.02 3.83
C GLY A 31 0.70 9.76 4.55
N ILE A 32 1.68 9.89 5.44
CA ILE A 32 2.23 8.75 6.19
C ILE A 32 1.23 8.21 7.19
N SER A 33 0.43 9.08 7.84
CA SER A 33 -0.65 8.62 8.73
C SER A 33 -1.65 7.76 7.98
N PHE A 34 -2.01 8.16 6.77
CA PHE A 34 -2.96 7.42 5.95
C PHE A 34 -2.40 6.04 5.56
N THR A 35 -1.17 5.98 5.03
CA THR A 35 -0.52 4.71 4.68
C THR A 35 -0.33 3.80 5.88
N ALA A 36 0.09 4.34 7.03
CA ALA A 36 0.27 3.56 8.25
C ALA A 36 -1.07 3.05 8.79
N LEU A 37 -2.13 3.85 8.73
CA LEU A 37 -3.48 3.43 9.14
C LEU A 37 -4.02 2.31 8.22
N GLN A 38 -3.84 2.44 6.91
CA GLN A 38 -4.18 1.37 5.96
C GLN A 38 -3.40 0.08 6.27
N GLY A 39 -2.08 0.19 6.46
CA GLY A 39 -1.23 -0.96 6.80
C GLY A 39 -1.59 -1.60 8.15
N LEU A 40 -2.02 -0.79 9.13
CA LEU A 40 -2.54 -1.25 10.41
C LEU A 40 -3.83 -2.06 10.22
N CYS A 41 -4.78 -1.55 9.42
CA CYS A 41 -6.04 -2.25 9.13
C CYS A 41 -5.83 -3.59 8.40
N ILE A 42 -4.97 -3.61 7.38
CA ILE A 42 -4.60 -4.86 6.68
C ILE A 42 -3.96 -5.84 7.66
N SER A 43 -3.06 -5.36 8.51
CA SER A 43 -2.39 -6.21 9.51
C SER A 43 -3.35 -6.76 10.55
N LEU A 44 -4.30 -5.96 11.01
CA LEU A 44 -5.35 -6.39 11.94
C LEU A 44 -6.23 -7.47 11.31
N LEU A 45 -6.67 -7.25 10.07
CA LEU A 45 -7.40 -8.26 9.30
C LEU A 45 -6.57 -9.54 9.16
N ALA A 46 -5.28 -9.45 8.86
CA ALA A 46 -4.40 -10.62 8.76
C ALA A 46 -4.19 -11.36 10.11
N VAL A 47 -4.34 -10.69 11.25
CA VAL A 47 -4.26 -11.33 12.58
C VAL A 47 -5.56 -12.07 12.91
N ILE A 48 -6.72 -11.46 12.62
CA ILE A 48 -8.02 -12.08 12.92
C ILE A 48 -8.47 -13.07 11.85
N SER A 49 -7.93 -12.94 10.64
CA SER A 49 -8.20 -13.77 9.48
C SER A 49 -6.89 -14.16 8.80
N CYS A 50 -6.52 -15.43 8.90
CA CYS A 50 -5.43 -15.98 8.10
C CYS A 50 -6.00 -16.32 6.72
N GLN A 51 -5.81 -15.41 5.76
CA GLN A 51 -6.38 -15.52 4.42
C GLN A 51 -5.44 -16.22 3.45
N VAL A 52 -5.88 -17.34 2.90
CA VAL A 52 -5.14 -18.09 1.88
C VAL A 52 -5.82 -17.96 0.53
N HIS A 53 -5.04 -17.56 -0.46
CA HIS A 53 -5.43 -17.54 -1.87
C HIS A 53 -5.11 -18.90 -2.46
N LEU A 54 -6.07 -19.48 -3.18
CA LEU A 54 -6.00 -20.77 -3.85
C LEU A 54 -6.48 -20.61 -5.29
N PHE A 55 -5.66 -21.04 -6.25
CA PHE A 55 -6.05 -21.11 -7.66
C PHE A 55 -6.13 -22.58 -8.08
N ASN A 56 -7.34 -23.07 -8.29
CA ASN A 56 -7.60 -24.43 -8.74
C ASN A 56 -8.40 -24.41 -10.04
N SER A 57 -7.72 -24.77 -11.14
CA SER A 57 -8.30 -24.85 -12.48
C SER A 57 -8.91 -23.50 -12.95
N GLN A 58 -10.23 -23.35 -12.86
CA GLN A 58 -10.97 -22.14 -13.23
C GLN A 58 -11.50 -21.38 -12.02
N ASN A 59 -11.12 -21.78 -10.80
CA ASN A 59 -11.65 -21.22 -9.56
C ASN A 59 -10.55 -20.47 -8.82
N TYR A 60 -10.82 -19.22 -8.49
CA TYR A 60 -10.03 -18.46 -7.53
C TYR A 60 -10.75 -18.47 -6.19
N VAL A 61 -10.16 -19.13 -5.22
CA VAL A 61 -10.73 -19.39 -3.91
C VAL A 61 -9.92 -18.62 -2.86
N LEU A 62 -10.61 -17.92 -1.98
CA LEU A 62 -10.09 -17.23 -0.82
C LEU A 62 -10.60 -17.95 0.42
N ILE A 63 -9.69 -18.51 1.18
CA ILE A 63 -10.01 -19.30 2.37
C ILE A 63 -9.61 -18.50 3.60
N PHE A 64 -10.57 -18.26 4.49
CA PHE A 64 -10.40 -17.51 5.72
C PHE A 64 -10.32 -18.50 6.88
N TYR A 65 -9.16 -18.55 7.53
CA TYR A 65 -8.93 -19.27 8.77
C TYR A 65 -8.86 -18.32 9.97
N GLY A 66 -8.96 -18.86 11.17
CA GLY A 66 -8.75 -18.14 12.42
C GLY A 66 -10.05 -17.61 13.06
N PRO A 67 -9.96 -16.67 14.02
CA PRO A 67 -11.10 -16.23 14.81
C PRO A 67 -12.31 -15.74 14.00
N ILE A 68 -12.08 -15.11 12.85
CA ILE A 68 -13.15 -14.60 11.99
C ILE A 68 -14.11 -15.71 11.51
N ALA A 69 -13.59 -16.92 11.28
CA ALA A 69 -14.36 -18.04 10.74
C ALA A 69 -15.42 -18.57 11.72
N TYR A 70 -15.26 -18.29 13.01
CA TYR A 70 -16.23 -18.63 14.05
C TYR A 70 -17.34 -17.59 14.22
N LEU A 71 -17.21 -16.43 13.58
CA LEU A 71 -18.22 -15.36 13.65
C LEU A 71 -19.35 -15.61 12.64
N PRO A 72 -20.55 -15.04 12.86
CA PRO A 72 -21.62 -15.05 11.88
C PRO A 72 -21.16 -14.56 10.49
N GLN A 73 -21.77 -15.11 9.44
CA GLN A 73 -21.41 -14.84 8.03
C GLN A 73 -21.29 -13.34 7.70
N ILE A 74 -22.15 -12.50 8.26
CA ILE A 74 -22.14 -11.04 8.03
C ILE A 74 -20.79 -10.41 8.39
N TYR A 75 -20.13 -10.86 9.45
CA TYR A 75 -18.81 -10.33 9.84
C TYR A 75 -17.71 -10.79 8.89
N ASN A 76 -17.80 -12.03 8.39
CA ASN A 76 -16.90 -12.54 7.35
C ASN A 76 -17.06 -11.77 6.04
N ASP A 77 -18.31 -11.47 5.64
CA ASP A 77 -18.61 -10.73 4.41
C ASP A 77 -18.06 -9.30 4.49
N ILE A 78 -18.24 -8.63 5.63
CA ILE A 78 -17.65 -7.33 5.92
C ILE A 78 -16.12 -7.39 5.90
N ALA A 79 -15.52 -8.41 6.53
CA ALA A 79 -14.07 -8.58 6.55
C ALA A 79 -13.50 -8.78 5.15
N MET A 80 -14.15 -9.61 4.32
CA MET A 80 -13.76 -9.84 2.93
C MET A 80 -13.88 -8.56 2.09
N PHE A 81 -14.98 -7.82 2.23
CA PHE A 81 -15.16 -6.53 1.56
C PHE A 81 -14.07 -5.53 1.96
N LEU A 82 -13.84 -5.34 3.26
CA LEU A 82 -12.81 -4.43 3.77
C LEU A 82 -11.41 -4.85 3.32
N ASN A 83 -11.12 -6.14 3.32
CA ASN A 83 -9.85 -6.66 2.85
C ASN A 83 -9.60 -6.29 1.38
N LEU A 84 -10.59 -6.49 0.51
CA LEU A 84 -10.45 -6.17 -0.90
C LEU A 84 -10.29 -4.66 -1.14
N VAL A 85 -11.07 -3.82 -0.44
CA VAL A 85 -10.92 -2.36 -0.46
C VAL A 85 -9.51 -1.94 -0.05
N LEU A 86 -9.00 -2.50 1.05
CA LEU A 86 -7.69 -2.13 1.60
C LEU A 86 -6.54 -2.59 0.71
N VAL A 87 -6.62 -3.80 0.15
CA VAL A 87 -5.59 -4.36 -0.76
C VAL A 87 -5.56 -3.56 -2.06
N ILE A 88 -6.71 -3.29 -2.68
CA ILE A 88 -6.78 -2.47 -3.91
C ILE A 88 -6.30 -1.04 -3.64
N GLY A 89 -6.67 -0.49 -2.49
CA GLY A 89 -6.20 0.81 -2.05
C GLY A 89 -4.67 0.93 -1.98
N VAL A 90 -3.92 -0.17 -1.84
CA VAL A 90 -2.44 -0.12 -1.72
C VAL A 90 -1.82 0.62 -2.90
N TRP A 91 -2.26 0.35 -4.12
CA TRP A 91 -1.74 1.04 -5.31
C TRP A 91 -2.55 2.28 -5.67
N GLU A 92 -3.86 2.31 -5.40
CA GLU A 92 -4.71 3.47 -5.74
C GLU A 92 -4.34 4.73 -4.93
N PHE A 93 -3.75 4.59 -3.73
CA PHE A 93 -3.28 5.72 -2.91
C PHE A 93 -1.83 6.14 -3.16
N VAL A 94 -1.04 5.38 -3.94
CA VAL A 94 0.34 5.76 -4.29
C VAL A 94 0.41 7.17 -4.92
N PRO A 95 -0.45 7.54 -5.90
CA PRO A 95 -0.42 8.84 -6.54
C PRO A 95 -0.63 9.99 -5.57
N ALA A 96 -1.44 9.81 -4.53
CA ALA A 96 -1.80 10.87 -3.60
C ALA A 96 -0.56 11.46 -2.92
N THR A 97 0.34 10.60 -2.42
CA THR A 97 1.56 11.09 -1.75
C THR A 97 2.50 11.84 -2.68
N CYS A 98 2.60 11.40 -3.94
CA CYS A 98 3.47 12.01 -4.95
C CYS A 98 2.89 13.30 -5.53
N LEU A 99 1.59 13.34 -5.82
CA LEU A 99 0.87 14.55 -6.22
C LEU A 99 0.99 15.63 -5.15
N MET A 100 0.84 15.24 -3.89
CA MET A 100 0.93 16.15 -2.76
C MET A 100 2.31 16.83 -2.68
N GLN A 101 3.38 16.10 -3.01
CA GLN A 101 4.73 16.65 -3.07
C GLN A 101 4.96 17.53 -4.29
N TYR A 102 4.50 17.07 -5.44
CA TYR A 102 4.52 17.86 -6.66
C TYR A 102 3.83 19.22 -6.44
N LEU A 103 2.65 19.23 -5.83
CA LEU A 103 1.92 20.45 -5.51
C LEU A 103 2.62 21.30 -4.45
N ALA A 104 3.24 20.68 -3.44
CA ALA A 104 4.01 21.41 -2.44
C ALA A 104 5.24 22.11 -3.06
N LEU A 105 5.88 21.47 -4.04
CA LEU A 105 7.08 21.98 -4.71
C LEU A 105 6.76 23.00 -5.81
N CYS A 106 5.82 22.67 -6.69
CA CYS A 106 5.55 23.42 -7.92
C CYS A 106 4.39 24.40 -7.80
N LYS A 107 3.57 24.31 -6.75
CA LYS A 107 2.41 25.19 -6.47
C LYS A 107 2.44 25.71 -5.03
N PRO A 108 3.49 26.48 -4.64
CA PRO A 108 3.68 26.98 -3.27
C PRO A 108 2.54 27.91 -2.80
N ASP A 109 1.82 28.52 -3.73
CA ASP A 109 0.65 29.38 -3.55
C ASP A 109 -0.60 28.62 -3.08
N PHE A 110 -0.69 27.31 -3.31
CA PHE A 110 -1.85 26.53 -2.87
C PHE A 110 -1.87 26.32 -1.36
N SER A 111 -3.03 26.50 -0.74
CA SER A 111 -3.23 26.16 0.67
C SER A 111 -3.08 24.66 0.91
N ASN A 112 -2.67 24.26 2.12
CA ASN A 112 -2.49 22.83 2.46
C ASN A 112 -3.76 22.01 2.26
N ARG A 113 -4.94 22.57 2.57
CA ARG A 113 -6.24 21.91 2.34
C ARG A 113 -6.45 21.64 0.84
N LYS A 114 -6.21 22.64 -0.01
CA LYS A 114 -6.35 22.50 -1.46
C LYS A 114 -5.39 21.44 -2.03
N ARG A 115 -4.12 21.44 -1.58
CA ARG A 115 -3.16 20.40 -1.99
C ARG A 115 -3.63 19.01 -1.57
N LEU A 116 -4.08 18.85 -0.32
CA LEU A 116 -4.56 17.57 0.19
C LEU A 116 -5.77 17.07 -0.61
N SER A 117 -6.78 17.93 -0.82
CA SER A 117 -7.98 17.59 -1.60
C SER A 117 -7.63 17.14 -3.02
N ILE A 118 -6.82 17.91 -3.76
CA ILE A 118 -6.42 17.54 -5.13
C ILE A 118 -5.66 16.21 -5.15
N SER A 119 -4.76 16.00 -4.19
CA SER A 119 -3.92 14.80 -4.17
C SER A 119 -4.73 13.52 -3.93
N TYR A 120 -5.70 13.57 -3.02
CA TYR A 120 -6.51 12.40 -2.68
C TYR A 120 -7.74 12.21 -3.57
N LEU A 121 -8.18 13.24 -4.30
CA LEU A 121 -9.36 13.17 -5.16
C LEU A 121 -9.22 12.04 -6.19
N LEU A 122 -8.06 11.92 -6.85
CA LEU A 122 -7.83 10.85 -7.82
C LEU A 122 -7.99 9.46 -7.19
N SER A 123 -7.35 9.22 -6.03
CA SER A 123 -7.43 7.94 -5.33
C SER A 123 -8.84 7.60 -4.87
N ILE A 124 -9.61 8.61 -4.41
CA ILE A 124 -11.02 8.43 -4.05
C ILE A 124 -11.86 8.07 -5.29
N LEU A 125 -11.64 8.74 -6.42
CA LEU A 125 -12.36 8.43 -7.66
C LEU A 125 -12.05 7.00 -8.16
N LEU A 126 -10.79 6.56 -8.06
CA LEU A 126 -10.40 5.19 -8.38
C LEU A 126 -11.13 4.19 -7.46
N LEU A 127 -11.08 4.40 -6.14
CA LEU A 127 -11.78 3.53 -5.18
C LEU A 127 -13.29 3.45 -5.44
N LEU A 128 -13.93 4.59 -5.73
CA LEU A 128 -15.35 4.65 -6.04
C LEU A 128 -15.68 3.94 -7.35
N SER A 129 -14.82 4.06 -8.36
CA SER A 129 -14.97 3.32 -9.62
C SER A 129 -14.84 1.80 -9.43
N SER A 130 -14.05 1.38 -8.44
CA SER A 130 -13.80 -0.02 -8.09
C SER A 130 -14.91 -0.63 -7.20
N LEU A 131 -15.72 0.20 -6.53
CA LEU A 131 -16.75 -0.20 -5.57
C LEU A 131 -17.73 -1.28 -6.07
N PRO A 132 -18.27 -1.23 -7.31
CA PRO A 132 -19.19 -2.25 -7.81
C PRO A 132 -18.60 -3.66 -7.82
N HIS A 133 -17.27 -3.79 -7.85
CA HIS A 133 -16.58 -5.06 -7.97
C HIS A 133 -16.10 -5.64 -6.63
N TYR A 134 -16.26 -4.93 -5.50
CA TYR A 134 -15.77 -5.42 -4.20
C TYR A 134 -16.56 -6.61 -3.65
N THR A 135 -17.72 -6.92 -4.22
CA THR A 135 -18.52 -8.09 -3.86
C THR A 135 -18.32 -9.27 -4.82
N VAL A 136 -17.32 -9.21 -5.71
CA VAL A 136 -17.07 -10.23 -6.74
C VAL A 136 -16.90 -11.64 -6.17
N PHE A 137 -16.29 -11.74 -4.99
CA PHE A 137 -16.05 -13.02 -4.31
C PHE A 137 -17.22 -13.51 -3.44
N HIS A 138 -18.30 -12.73 -3.31
CA HIS A 138 -19.48 -13.14 -2.56
C HIS A 138 -20.31 -14.10 -3.42
N ASN A 139 -20.14 -15.39 -3.13
CA ASN A 139 -20.81 -16.49 -3.80
C ASN A 139 -22.28 -16.63 -3.38
N PRO A 140 -23.17 -17.02 -4.31
CA PRO A 140 -24.48 -17.55 -3.98
C PRO A 140 -24.37 -18.73 -3.01
N ALA A 141 -25.32 -18.85 -2.08
CA ALA A 141 -25.33 -19.93 -1.08
C ALA A 141 -25.26 -21.34 -1.71
N SER A 142 -25.86 -21.52 -2.89
CA SER A 142 -25.85 -22.79 -3.64
C SER A 142 -24.46 -23.23 -4.13
N GLN A 143 -23.52 -22.30 -4.30
CA GLN A 143 -22.16 -22.61 -4.79
C GLN A 143 -21.16 -22.82 -3.65
N ARG A 144 -21.49 -22.44 -2.42
CA ARG A 144 -20.55 -22.53 -1.28
C ARG A 144 -20.06 -23.96 -1.01
N PRO A 145 -20.91 -25.01 -0.98
CA PRO A 145 -20.44 -26.37 -0.70
C PRO A 145 -19.41 -26.87 -1.73
N TYR A 146 -19.55 -26.48 -2.99
CA TYR A 146 -18.60 -26.83 -4.05
C TYR A 146 -17.22 -26.21 -3.80
N PHE A 147 -17.17 -24.93 -3.40
CA PHE A 147 -15.90 -24.26 -3.11
C PHE A 147 -15.29 -24.72 -1.78
N GLU A 148 -16.11 -25.08 -0.80
CA GLU A 148 -15.67 -25.71 0.45
C GLU A 148 -15.03 -27.08 0.19
N ASP A 149 -15.60 -27.92 -0.68
CA ASP A 149 -14.98 -29.19 -1.10
C ASP A 149 -13.60 -28.97 -1.73
N ILE A 150 -13.45 -27.97 -2.60
CA ILE A 150 -12.16 -27.63 -3.19
C ILE A 150 -11.15 -27.28 -2.09
N ALA A 151 -11.54 -26.43 -1.14
CA ALA A 151 -10.67 -26.05 -0.03
C ALA A 151 -10.27 -27.26 0.81
N ARG A 152 -11.23 -28.11 1.22
CA ARG A 152 -10.97 -29.32 2.02
C ARG A 152 -10.02 -30.27 1.31
N ARG A 153 -10.27 -30.56 0.04
CA ARG A 153 -9.45 -31.48 -0.75
C ARG A 153 -8.04 -30.96 -1.00
N VAL A 154 -7.87 -29.69 -1.36
CA VAL A 154 -6.54 -29.15 -1.68
C VAL A 154 -5.69 -28.94 -0.43
N HIS A 155 -6.32 -28.57 0.69
CA HIS A 155 -5.62 -28.33 1.96
C HIS A 155 -5.62 -29.54 2.90
N GLU A 156 -6.26 -30.65 2.52
CA GLU A 156 -6.39 -31.88 3.32
C GLU A 156 -7.04 -31.60 4.71
N LEU A 157 -8.09 -30.78 4.71
CA LEU A 157 -8.81 -30.39 5.94
C LEU A 157 -9.73 -31.51 6.41
N ALA A 158 -9.81 -31.71 7.73
CA ALA A 158 -10.75 -32.61 8.38
C ALA A 158 -12.17 -32.02 8.38
N ASP A 159 -13.21 -32.86 8.54
CA ASP A 159 -14.61 -32.43 8.49
C ASP A 159 -14.96 -31.39 9.56
N ASP A 160 -14.29 -31.45 10.71
CA ASP A 160 -14.46 -30.56 11.86
C ASP A 160 -13.64 -29.26 11.77
N ASP A 161 -12.76 -29.11 10.77
CA ASP A 161 -12.03 -27.86 10.55
C ASP A 161 -12.99 -26.72 10.18
N VAL A 162 -12.87 -25.61 10.91
CA VAL A 162 -13.69 -24.40 10.74
C VAL A 162 -12.95 -23.39 9.86
N PHE A 163 -13.55 -23.06 8.71
CA PHE A 163 -13.05 -22.07 7.76
C PHE A 163 -14.22 -21.44 7.00
N VAL A 164 -13.97 -20.29 6.37
CA VAL A 164 -14.94 -19.63 5.48
C VAL A 164 -14.35 -19.51 4.09
N VAL A 165 -15.16 -19.81 3.07
CA VAL A 165 -14.72 -19.75 1.67
C VAL A 165 -15.45 -18.68 0.90
N TYR A 166 -14.67 -17.81 0.28
CA TYR A 166 -15.08 -16.94 -0.79
C TYR A 166 -14.43 -17.41 -2.08
N ALA A 167 -15.10 -17.26 -3.21
CA ALA A 167 -14.53 -17.71 -4.47
C ALA A 167 -15.15 -16.94 -5.63
N VAL A 168 -14.54 -17.06 -6.79
CA VAL A 168 -15.16 -16.69 -8.05
C VAL A 168 -14.46 -17.46 -9.17
N THR A 169 -15.20 -17.72 -10.24
CA THR A 169 -14.62 -18.33 -11.43
C THR A 169 -13.73 -17.34 -12.17
N LEU A 170 -12.77 -17.85 -12.91
CA LEU A 170 -11.83 -17.05 -13.69
C LEU A 170 -12.56 -16.26 -14.77
N PHE A 171 -13.43 -16.96 -15.50
CA PHE A 171 -14.34 -16.42 -16.50
C PHE A 171 -15.79 -16.57 -16.03
N GLY A 172 -16.66 -15.69 -16.53
CA GLY A 172 -18.09 -15.75 -16.21
C GLY A 172 -18.71 -17.04 -16.75
N THR A 173 -19.66 -17.59 -16.01
CA THR A 173 -20.48 -18.74 -16.43
C THR A 173 -21.92 -18.27 -16.65
N PRO A 174 -22.75 -19.02 -17.40
CA PRO A 174 -24.17 -18.69 -17.54
C PRO A 174 -24.92 -18.56 -16.20
N GLN A 175 -24.44 -19.24 -15.15
CA GLN A 175 -25.02 -19.24 -13.81
C GLN A 175 -24.46 -18.15 -12.90
N ASN A 176 -23.28 -17.62 -13.20
CA ASN A 176 -22.61 -16.59 -12.40
C ASN A 176 -21.74 -15.72 -13.31
N GLU A 177 -22.20 -14.50 -13.57
CA GLU A 177 -21.49 -13.51 -14.39
C GLU A 177 -20.27 -12.92 -13.68
N LYS A 178 -20.17 -13.07 -12.35
CA LYS A 178 -19.00 -12.61 -11.60
C LYS A 178 -17.79 -13.44 -12.01
N ALA A 179 -16.71 -12.75 -12.33
CA ALA A 179 -15.49 -13.37 -12.81
C ALA A 179 -14.26 -12.61 -12.29
N VAL A 180 -13.18 -13.33 -11.96
CA VAL A 180 -11.91 -12.69 -11.57
C VAL A 180 -11.40 -11.80 -12.70
N ILE A 181 -11.58 -12.23 -13.96
CA ILE A 181 -11.12 -11.46 -15.11
C ILE A 181 -11.79 -10.09 -15.19
N ASN A 182 -13.04 -9.96 -14.73
CA ASN A 182 -13.74 -8.67 -14.68
C ASN A 182 -13.11 -7.76 -13.62
N LEU A 183 -12.80 -8.29 -12.43
CA LEU A 183 -12.05 -7.54 -11.42
C LEU A 183 -10.67 -7.10 -11.98
N ALA A 184 -9.95 -8.00 -12.65
CA ALA A 184 -8.66 -7.67 -13.22
C ALA A 184 -8.76 -6.59 -14.30
N ALA A 185 -9.67 -6.75 -15.27
CA ALA A 185 -9.80 -5.89 -16.45
C ALA A 185 -10.42 -4.52 -16.14
N PHE A 186 -11.38 -4.44 -15.23
CA PHE A 186 -12.10 -3.19 -14.94
C PHE A 186 -11.59 -2.46 -13.70
N VAL A 187 -10.97 -3.17 -12.76
CA VAL A 187 -10.46 -2.57 -11.51
C VAL A 187 -8.95 -2.56 -11.46
N VAL A 188 -8.31 -3.73 -11.41
CA VAL A 188 -6.88 -3.81 -11.11
C VAL A 188 -6.05 -3.16 -12.21
N VAL A 189 -6.19 -3.60 -13.47
CA VAL A 189 -5.37 -3.10 -14.58
C VAL A 189 -5.57 -1.60 -14.81
N PRO A 190 -6.80 -1.06 -14.93
CA PRO A 190 -6.98 0.38 -15.17
C PRO A 190 -6.49 1.25 -14.02
N SER A 191 -6.88 0.93 -12.78
CA SER A 191 -6.50 1.72 -11.61
C SER A 191 -4.98 1.69 -11.37
N PHE A 192 -4.34 0.52 -11.56
CA PHE A 192 -2.91 0.36 -11.45
C PHE A 192 -2.17 1.19 -12.51
N ASN A 193 -2.60 1.13 -13.78
CA ASN A 193 -2.00 1.91 -14.86
C ASN A 193 -2.17 3.41 -14.64
N ILE A 194 -3.37 3.88 -14.28
CA ILE A 194 -3.62 5.30 -13.99
C ILE A 194 -2.73 5.76 -12.83
N ALA A 195 -2.70 5.01 -11.73
CA ALA A 195 -1.88 5.34 -10.58
C ALA A 195 -0.39 5.45 -10.95
N PHE A 196 0.11 4.51 -11.75
CA PHE A 196 1.50 4.47 -12.16
C PHE A 196 1.86 5.60 -13.13
N LEU A 197 1.01 5.90 -14.10
CA LEU A 197 1.22 7.02 -15.03
C LEU A 197 1.30 8.35 -14.27
N VAL A 198 0.43 8.56 -13.29
CA VAL A 198 0.45 9.78 -12.45
C VAL A 198 1.68 9.81 -11.56
N PHE A 199 2.08 8.70 -10.97
CA PHE A 199 3.31 8.58 -10.18
C PHE A 199 4.55 8.95 -11.02
N CYS A 200 4.72 8.33 -12.19
CA CYS A 200 5.83 8.59 -13.10
C CYS A 200 5.84 10.04 -13.60
N TRP A 201 4.67 10.58 -13.94
CA TRP A 201 4.51 11.98 -14.33
C TRP A 201 4.93 12.93 -13.20
N CYS A 202 4.49 12.69 -11.96
CA CYS A 202 4.89 13.48 -10.80
C CYS A 202 6.40 13.43 -10.58
N CYS A 203 6.99 12.24 -10.61
CA CYS A 203 8.44 12.07 -10.45
C CYS A 203 9.23 12.83 -11.52
N ALA A 204 8.81 12.73 -12.78
CA ALA A 204 9.44 13.45 -13.88
C ALA A 204 9.32 14.98 -13.70
N LYS A 205 8.15 15.48 -13.29
CA LYS A 205 7.93 16.91 -13.04
C LYS A 205 8.73 17.43 -11.86
N ILE A 206 8.77 16.69 -10.75
CA ILE A 206 9.57 17.03 -9.56
C ILE A 206 11.07 17.03 -9.93
N SER A 207 11.55 16.01 -10.65
CA SER A 207 12.93 15.94 -11.12
C SER A 207 13.32 17.14 -11.97
N ARG A 208 12.49 17.50 -12.97
CA ARG A 208 12.70 18.70 -13.79
C ARG A 208 12.70 19.99 -12.96
N ALA A 209 11.78 20.13 -12.01
CA ALA A 209 11.72 21.29 -11.13
C ALA A 209 12.96 21.42 -10.23
N LEU A 210 13.55 20.31 -9.78
CA LEU A 210 14.77 20.30 -8.96
C LEU A 210 16.07 20.51 -9.75
N SER A 211 16.03 20.27 -11.07
CA SER A 211 17.15 20.47 -11.99
C SER A 211 17.13 21.85 -12.67
N ALA A 212 15.98 22.51 -12.77
CA ALA A 212 15.88 23.84 -13.35
C ALA A 212 16.61 24.89 -12.49
N PHE A 213 17.66 25.49 -13.05
CA PHE A 213 18.35 26.63 -12.44
C PHE A 213 17.36 27.80 -12.32
N GLY A 214 17.14 28.31 -11.10
CA GLY A 214 16.27 29.47 -10.85
C GLY A 214 15.12 29.23 -9.87
N VAL A 215 14.89 28.00 -9.40
CA VAL A 215 13.95 27.78 -8.32
C VAL A 215 14.54 28.35 -7.02
N LYS A 216 13.96 29.44 -6.51
CA LYS A 216 14.29 30.09 -5.22
C LYS A 216 13.90 29.22 -4.01
N LEU A 217 14.28 27.94 -4.01
CA LEU A 217 14.19 27.09 -2.82
C LEU A 217 15.44 27.28 -1.99
N SER A 218 15.28 27.23 -0.67
CA SER A 218 16.45 27.12 0.20
C SER A 218 17.25 25.86 -0.16
N ALA A 219 18.59 25.94 -0.13
CA ALA A 219 19.46 24.79 -0.41
C ALA A 219 19.07 23.56 0.43
N ARG A 220 18.60 23.79 1.67
CA ARG A 220 18.10 22.74 2.56
C ARG A 220 16.80 22.11 2.06
N THR A 221 15.83 22.89 1.59
CA THR A 221 14.58 22.36 1.03
C THR A 221 14.86 21.59 -0.26
N ALA A 222 15.73 22.11 -1.12
CA ALA A 222 16.13 21.43 -2.35
C ALA A 222 16.84 20.09 -2.06
N ALA A 223 17.77 20.07 -1.10
CA ALA A 223 18.43 18.84 -0.66
C ALA A 223 17.42 17.83 -0.11
N MET A 224 16.47 18.28 0.71
CA MET A 224 15.41 17.42 1.27
C MET A 224 14.51 16.84 0.18
N GLN A 225 14.07 17.66 -0.78
CA GLN A 225 13.25 17.21 -1.91
C GLN A 225 14.02 16.26 -2.81
N ARG A 226 15.33 16.48 -3.00
CA ARG A 226 16.20 15.53 -3.70
C ARG A 226 16.32 14.23 -2.92
N THR A 227 16.55 14.24 -1.61
CA THR A 227 16.59 13.01 -0.80
C THR A 227 15.26 12.29 -0.82
N PHE A 228 14.14 13.01 -0.79
CA PHE A 228 12.80 12.45 -0.91
C PHE A 228 12.58 11.82 -2.28
N LEU A 229 12.87 12.56 -3.36
CA LEU A 229 12.76 12.05 -4.73
C LEU A 229 13.71 10.86 -4.93
N LYS A 230 14.90 10.90 -4.35
CA LYS A 230 15.84 9.77 -4.34
C LYS A 230 15.30 8.60 -3.52
N MET A 231 14.53 8.83 -2.47
CA MET A 231 13.86 7.75 -1.74
C MET A 231 12.71 7.15 -2.59
N LEU A 232 11.98 7.99 -3.32
CA LEU A 232 10.97 7.53 -4.28
C LEU A 232 11.58 6.81 -5.50
N LEU A 233 12.74 7.29 -6.01
CA LEU A 233 13.37 6.90 -7.27
C LEU A 233 14.64 6.07 -7.13
N LEU A 234 15.60 6.48 -6.30
CA LEU A 234 16.98 5.95 -6.17
C LEU A 234 17.04 4.61 -5.44
N GLN A 235 15.97 3.84 -5.55
CA GLN A 235 15.97 2.42 -5.28
C GLN A 235 15.65 1.67 -6.58
N TRP A 236 16.27 2.15 -7.66
CA TRP A 236 16.24 1.60 -9.01
C TRP A 236 17.64 1.23 -9.51
N VAL A 237 18.71 1.73 -8.86
CA VAL A 237 20.10 1.62 -9.37
C VAL A 237 21.04 0.81 -8.47
N ASP A 238 20.96 0.89 -7.13
CA ASP A 238 21.96 0.25 -6.24
C ASP A 238 21.41 -0.76 -5.20
N MET A 239 20.09 -1.02 -5.17
CA MET A 239 19.52 -2.09 -4.33
C MET A 239 18.24 -2.66 -4.96
N PRO A 240 18.04 -3.99 -4.99
CA PRO A 240 16.97 -4.63 -5.77
C PRO A 240 15.54 -4.52 -5.20
N PHE A 241 15.28 -3.71 -4.18
CA PHE A 241 13.99 -3.69 -3.48
C PHE A 241 13.43 -2.28 -3.28
N ALA A 242 13.06 -1.60 -4.37
CA ALA A 242 12.47 -0.26 -4.45
C ALA A 242 11.39 0.07 -3.40
N GLN A 243 11.13 1.31 -2.97
CA GLN A 243 10.26 1.64 -1.80
C GLN A 243 8.79 1.95 -2.13
N CYS A 244 8.51 2.77 -3.15
CA CYS A 244 7.15 2.90 -3.72
C CYS A 244 6.83 1.78 -4.71
N LEU A 245 7.87 1.23 -5.33
CA LEU A 245 7.80 0.00 -6.10
C LEU A 245 7.90 -1.24 -5.20
N LEU A 246 8.17 -1.17 -3.89
CA LEU A 246 8.28 -2.39 -3.06
C LEU A 246 6.92 -3.05 -2.91
N PRO A 247 5.87 -2.31 -2.50
CA PRO A 247 4.54 -2.87 -2.47
C PRO A 247 4.17 -3.38 -3.86
N LEU A 248 4.58 -2.68 -4.92
CA LEU A 248 4.31 -3.09 -6.30
C LEU A 248 5.12 -4.31 -6.76
N ALA A 249 6.35 -4.52 -6.29
CA ALA A 249 7.22 -5.64 -6.61
C ALA A 249 6.81 -6.86 -5.79
N VAL A 250 6.42 -6.63 -4.54
CA VAL A 250 5.75 -7.63 -3.71
C VAL A 250 4.43 -8.03 -4.35
N LEU A 251 3.67 -7.09 -4.94
CA LEU A 251 2.43 -7.37 -5.66
C LEU A 251 2.65 -7.84 -7.12
N SER A 252 3.83 -7.66 -7.71
CA SER A 252 4.10 -8.15 -9.06
C SER A 252 4.25 -9.66 -9.07
N VAL A 253 4.70 -10.26 -7.96
CA VAL A 253 4.70 -11.72 -7.78
C VAL A 253 3.28 -12.30 -7.91
N PRO A 254 2.27 -11.88 -7.13
CA PRO A 254 0.93 -12.42 -7.27
C PRO A 254 0.25 -12.05 -8.58
N VAL A 255 0.48 -10.85 -9.12
CA VAL A 255 -0.04 -10.49 -10.46
C VAL A 255 0.60 -11.36 -11.55
N GLY A 256 1.92 -11.55 -11.50
CA GLY A 256 2.67 -12.38 -12.45
C GLY A 256 2.28 -13.85 -12.36
N MET A 257 2.12 -14.39 -11.15
CA MET A 257 1.60 -15.74 -10.94
C MET A 257 0.17 -15.88 -11.46
N PHE A 258 -0.69 -14.89 -11.22
CA PHE A 258 -2.05 -14.88 -11.74
C PHE A 258 -2.07 -14.89 -13.27
N VAL A 259 -1.29 -14.02 -13.92
CA VAL A 259 -1.14 -13.99 -15.39
C VAL A 259 -0.56 -15.29 -15.92
N TRP A 260 0.44 -15.86 -15.26
CA TRP A 260 1.00 -17.16 -15.63
C TRP A 260 -0.04 -18.28 -15.52
N SER A 261 -0.84 -18.29 -14.46
CA SER A 261 -1.93 -19.24 -14.26
C SER A 261 -3.00 -19.10 -15.34
N LEU A 262 -3.35 -17.87 -15.71
CA LEU A 262 -4.27 -17.56 -16.81
C LEU A 262 -3.80 -18.15 -18.15
N ILE A 263 -2.52 -17.94 -18.48
CA ILE A 263 -1.96 -18.35 -19.78
C ILE A 263 -1.76 -19.87 -19.83
N SER A 264 -1.26 -20.46 -18.73
CA SER A 264 -0.93 -21.89 -18.69
C SER A 264 -2.16 -22.78 -18.45
N GLY A 265 -3.24 -22.26 -17.87
CA GLY A 265 -4.42 -23.04 -17.48
C GLY A 265 -4.14 -24.06 -16.37
N LEU A 266 -2.96 -24.02 -15.75
CA LEU A 266 -2.54 -25.00 -14.75
C LEU A 266 -3.13 -24.66 -13.37
N ALA A 267 -3.62 -25.69 -12.67
CA ALA A 267 -3.90 -25.58 -11.25
C ALA A 267 -2.58 -25.30 -10.51
N MET A 268 -2.52 -24.16 -9.81
CA MET A 268 -1.34 -23.80 -9.02
C MET A 268 -1.42 -24.39 -7.60
N ASP A 269 -2.63 -24.70 -7.12
CA ASP A 269 -2.91 -25.29 -5.82
C ASP A 269 -2.07 -24.65 -4.70
N LYS A 270 -1.37 -25.43 -3.87
CA LYS A 270 -0.56 -24.96 -2.73
C LYS A 270 0.52 -23.93 -3.14
N ARG A 271 0.94 -23.85 -4.41
CA ARG A 271 1.93 -22.86 -4.87
C ARG A 271 1.40 -21.42 -4.77
N THR A 272 0.08 -21.24 -4.78
CA THR A 272 -0.56 -19.94 -4.58
C THR A 272 -0.41 -19.37 -3.16
N LEU A 273 0.12 -20.13 -2.19
CA LEU A 273 0.50 -19.60 -0.88
C LEU A 273 1.48 -18.43 -1.00
N VAL A 274 2.32 -18.40 -2.04
CA VAL A 274 3.23 -17.27 -2.33
C VAL A 274 2.46 -15.97 -2.53
N ILE A 275 1.26 -16.01 -3.12
CA ILE A 275 0.37 -14.85 -3.27
C ILE A 275 -0.03 -14.32 -1.90
N SER A 276 -0.47 -15.22 -1.02
CA SER A 276 -0.89 -14.89 0.34
C SER A 276 0.24 -14.27 1.15
N PHE A 277 1.43 -14.88 1.13
CA PHE A 277 2.61 -14.34 1.79
C PHE A 277 2.99 -12.96 1.26
N SER A 278 2.89 -12.76 -0.05
CA SER A 278 3.18 -11.47 -0.69
C SER A 278 2.21 -10.40 -0.19
N VAL A 279 0.90 -10.66 -0.20
CA VAL A 279 -0.11 -9.72 0.31
C VAL A 279 0.12 -9.40 1.79
N TRP A 280 0.47 -10.40 2.61
CA TRP A 280 0.76 -10.19 4.03
C TRP A 280 2.07 -9.42 4.31
N ALA A 281 3.02 -9.45 3.38
CA ALA A 281 4.28 -8.71 3.51
C ALA A 281 4.10 -7.22 3.24
N VAL A 282 3.09 -6.82 2.46
CA VAL A 282 2.81 -5.42 2.09
C VAL A 282 2.78 -4.48 3.31
N PRO A 283 1.96 -4.71 4.35
CA PRO A 283 1.90 -3.77 5.49
C PRO A 283 3.19 -3.73 6.31
N ILE A 284 3.96 -4.82 6.37
CA ILE A 284 5.27 -4.86 7.05
C ILE A 284 6.24 -3.94 6.32
N VAL A 285 6.30 -4.09 5.00
CA VAL A 285 7.13 -3.28 4.11
C VAL A 285 6.74 -1.81 4.21
N GLN A 286 5.45 -1.48 4.09
CA GLN A 286 4.96 -0.10 4.21
C GLN A 286 5.33 0.51 5.57
N GLY A 287 5.13 -0.24 6.66
CA GLY A 287 5.45 0.20 8.02
C GLY A 287 6.95 0.43 8.23
N ALA A 288 7.80 -0.47 7.76
CA ALA A 288 9.26 -0.34 7.87
C ALA A 288 9.78 0.91 7.14
N VAL A 289 9.30 1.14 5.92
CA VAL A 289 9.65 2.30 5.10
C VAL A 289 9.20 3.61 5.77
N ALA A 290 7.94 3.64 6.22
CA ALA A 290 7.41 4.80 6.94
C ALA A 290 8.19 5.08 8.24
N LEU A 291 8.65 4.04 8.96
CA LEU A 291 9.43 4.18 10.18
C LEU A 291 10.80 4.80 9.93
N VAL A 292 11.50 4.37 8.87
CA VAL A 292 12.77 4.99 8.44
C VAL A 292 12.57 6.48 8.19
N TYR A 293 11.48 6.86 7.53
CA TYR A 293 11.16 8.25 7.28
C TYR A 293 10.89 9.04 8.56
N VAL A 294 10.03 8.52 9.45
CA VAL A 294 9.69 9.17 10.73
C VAL A 294 10.92 9.36 11.61
N ASN A 295 11.86 8.42 11.60
CA ASN A 295 13.11 8.55 12.34
C ASN A 295 14.07 9.56 11.71
N GLY A 296 14.16 9.62 10.38
CA GLY A 296 14.96 10.63 9.67
C GLY A 296 14.48 12.07 9.90
N MET A 297 13.17 12.27 10.13
CA MET A 297 12.61 13.59 10.44
C MET A 297 13.02 14.15 11.80
N ALA A 298 13.36 13.30 12.77
CA ALA A 298 13.54 13.69 14.17
C ALA A 298 14.87 14.41 14.43
N VAL A 299 15.80 14.42 13.47
CA VAL A 299 17.20 14.82 13.69
C VAL A 299 17.53 16.04 12.84
N ALA A 300 17.56 17.24 13.45
CA ALA A 300 18.41 18.40 13.09
C ALA A 300 17.93 19.72 13.73
N SER A 301 17.48 19.70 15.00
CA SER A 301 17.04 20.93 15.69
C SER A 301 17.94 21.38 16.85
N SER A 302 18.90 20.59 17.33
CA SER A 302 19.60 20.93 18.59
C SER A 302 21.11 21.13 18.52
N LYS A 303 21.78 21.00 17.36
CA LYS A 303 23.27 21.07 17.31
C LYS A 303 23.89 22.34 16.70
N ASN A 304 23.11 23.28 16.18
CA ASN A 304 23.65 24.54 15.62
C ASN A 304 23.42 25.77 16.52
N GLY A 305 23.13 25.58 17.81
CA GLY A 305 22.92 26.67 18.77
C GLY A 305 24.17 27.08 19.56
N GLN A 306 25.28 26.37 19.41
CA GLN A 306 26.57 26.77 19.97
C GLN A 306 27.53 27.03 18.82
N ASP A 307 27.32 28.17 18.15
CA ASP A 307 28.49 28.91 17.68
C ASP A 307 29.27 29.28 18.95
N PRO A 308 30.49 28.77 19.16
CA PRO A 308 31.34 29.31 20.20
C PRO A 308 31.61 30.76 19.79
N SER A 309 30.89 31.67 20.45
CA SER A 309 31.10 33.10 20.37
C SER A 309 32.59 33.37 20.28
N MET A 310 32.96 34.08 19.22
CA MET A 310 34.08 35.02 19.17
C MET A 310 34.75 35.18 20.54
N ARG A 311 35.79 34.39 20.79
CA ARG A 311 36.80 34.77 21.77
C ARG A 311 37.61 35.85 21.08
N THR A 312 37.11 37.08 21.21
CA THR A 312 37.77 38.31 20.78
C THR A 312 39.19 38.31 21.35
N ARG A 313 40.18 37.95 20.53
CA ARG A 313 41.59 38.25 20.81
C ARG A 313 41.76 39.75 20.57
N MET A 314 41.56 40.53 21.62
CA MET A 314 42.26 41.81 21.75
C MET A 314 43.71 41.48 22.07
N SER A 315 44.56 41.45 21.04
CA SER A 315 46.01 41.58 21.22
C SER A 315 46.35 43.06 21.17
N THR A 316 46.87 43.49 22.31
CA THR A 316 47.31 44.82 22.72
C THR A 316 48.34 45.41 21.76
N VAL A 317 48.19 46.70 21.48
CA VAL A 317 49.23 47.59 20.94
C VAL A 317 50.13 48.00 22.11
N VAL A 318 51.43 47.75 22.01
CA VAL A 318 52.52 48.49 22.65
C VAL A 318 53.66 48.58 21.65
#